data_AF-A0A9D2HRK3-F1
#
_entry.id   AF-A0A9D2HRK3-F1
#
_cell.length_a   1.000
_cell.length_b   1.000
_cell.length_c   1.000
_cell.angle_alpha   90.00
_cell.angle_beta   90.00
_cell.angle_gamma   90.00
#
_symmetry.space_group_name_H-M   'P 1'
#
loop_
_entity.id
_entity.type
_entity.pdbx_description
1 polymer ?
#
loop_
_entity_poly.entity_id
_entity_poly.type
_entity_poly.pdbx_seq_one_letter_code
_entity_poly.pdbx_strand_id
1 'polypeptide(L)'
;MKATVSMEGILGMLHTLSAADKRWLADRLYEDADREQEGRLAPYTMEELNARIDEFEAELEAGEWLTSEEADKQVREALPWLK
;
A
#
# COMPACT_ATOMS: atom_id res chain seq x y z
N MET A 1 -11.74 16.33 -16.87
CA MET A 1 -11.15 17.56 -16.27
C MET A 1 -10.90 17.29 -14.80
N LYS A 2 -9.67 17.45 -14.29
CA LYS A 2 -9.41 17.46 -12.85
C LYS A 2 -9.51 18.91 -12.38
N ALA A 3 -10.45 19.21 -11.50
CA ALA A 3 -10.54 20.55 -10.91
C ALA A 3 -9.38 20.72 -9.92
N THR A 4 -8.48 21.66 -10.20
CA THR A 4 -7.47 22.11 -9.24
C THR A 4 -8.10 23.18 -8.36
N VAL A 5 -8.41 22.81 -7.11
CA VAL A 5 -8.85 23.77 -6.09
C VAL A 5 -7.61 24.34 -5.41
N SER A 6 -7.53 25.67 -5.28
CA SER A 6 -6.42 26.33 -4.57
C SER A 6 -6.54 26.16 -3.06
N MET A 7 -5.40 26.15 -2.36
CA MET A 7 -5.37 26.07 -0.89
C MET A 7 -6.18 27.20 -0.23
N GLU A 8 -6.08 28.41 -0.76
CA GLU A 8 -6.87 29.56 -0.29
C GLU A 8 -8.38 29.35 -0.47
N GLY A 9 -8.79 28.71 -1.57
CA GLY A 9 -10.20 28.38 -1.81
C GLY A 9 -10.73 27.36 -0.79
N ILE A 10 -9.92 26.37 -0.44
CA ILE A 10 -10.26 25.39 0.60
C ILE A 10 -10.37 26.06 1.97
N LEU A 11 -9.41 26.91 2.34
CA LEU A 11 -9.46 27.66 3.60
C LEU A 11 -10.69 28.58 3.67
N GLY A 12 -11.02 29.26 2.57
CA GLY A 12 -12.23 30.07 2.46
C GLY A 12 -13.52 29.26 2.72
N MET A 13 -13.62 28.06 2.12
CA MET A 13 -14.74 27.15 2.36
C MET A 13 -14.79 26.64 3.80
N LEU A 14 -13.64 26.35 4.41
CA LEU A 14 -13.60 25.95 5.82
C LEU A 14 -14.11 27.06 6.73
N HIS A 15 -13.82 28.33 6.42
CA HIS A 15 -14.30 29.45 7.23
C HIS A 15 -15.82 29.64 7.18
N THR A 16 -16.49 29.27 6.09
CA THR A 16 -17.95 29.37 5.96
C THR A 16 -18.71 28.27 6.72
N LEU A 17 -18.02 27.21 7.14
CA LEU A 17 -18.63 26.12 7.91
C LEU A 17 -18.97 26.54 9.35
N SER A 18 -20.06 25.97 9.87
CA SER A 18 -20.42 26.10 11.28
C SER A 18 -19.40 25.39 12.19
N ALA A 19 -19.42 25.70 13.48
CA ALA A 19 -18.55 25.01 14.44
C ALA A 19 -18.85 23.51 14.54
N ALA A 20 -20.10 23.09 14.35
CA ALA A 20 -20.50 21.69 14.34
C ALA A 20 -19.94 20.98 13.09
N ASP A 21 -20.09 21.59 11.91
CA ASP A 21 -19.61 21.01 10.65
C ASP A 21 -18.08 20.93 10.62
N LYS A 22 -17.39 21.91 11.21
CA LYS A 22 -15.92 21.87 11.37
C LYS A 22 -15.46 20.69 12.23
N ARG A 23 -16.17 20.42 13.33
CA ARG A 23 -15.85 19.28 14.21
C ARG A 23 -16.09 17.96 13.48
N TRP A 24 -17.25 17.83 12.85
CA TRP A 24 -17.58 16.65 12.05
C TRP A 24 -16.53 16.38 10.94
N LEU A 25 -16.13 17.43 10.21
CA LEU A 25 -15.12 17.30 9.16
C LEU A 25 -13.75 16.91 9.73
N ALA A 26 -13.35 17.49 10.87
CA ALA A 26 -12.10 17.14 11.53
C ALA A 26 -12.10 15.66 11.94
N ASP A 27 -13.15 15.18 12.61
CA ASP A 27 -13.28 13.79 13.04
C ASP A 27 -13.16 12.85 11.83
N ARG A 28 -13.84 13.18 10.72
CA ARG A 28 -13.80 12.34 9.51
C ARG A 28 -12.43 12.30 8.84
N LEU A 29 -11.72 13.43 8.81
CA LEU A 29 -10.36 13.50 8.28
C LEU A 29 -9.36 12.72 9.14
N TYR A 30 -9.53 12.74 10.47
CA TYR A 30 -8.72 11.90 11.37
C TYR A 30 -8.98 10.41 11.13
N GLU A 31 -10.23 9.98 11.03
CA GLU A 31 -10.56 8.58 10.71
C GLU A 31 -10.01 8.12 9.35
N ASP A 32 -10.01 9.00 8.34
CA ASP A 32 -9.43 8.69 7.03
C ASP A 32 -7.90 8.60 7.08
N ALA A 33 -7.25 9.46 7.87
CA ALA A 33 -5.81 9.41 8.10
C ALA A 33 -5.38 8.13 8.85
N ASP A 34 -6.15 7.75 9.87
CA ASP A 34 -5.94 6.51 10.61
C ASP A 34 -6.12 5.30 9.69
N ARG A 35 -7.16 5.27 8.85
CA ARG A 35 -7.36 4.20 7.84
C ARG A 35 -6.24 4.16 6.80
N GLU A 36 -5.71 5.31 6.37
CA GLU A 36 -4.55 5.34 5.47
C GLU A 36 -3.30 4.75 6.16
N GLN A 37 -3.12 5.04 7.46
CA GLN A 37 -2.03 4.50 8.25
C GLN A 37 -2.20 2.99 8.51
N GLU A 38 -3.40 2.50 8.76
CA GLU A 38 -3.71 1.07 8.87
C GLU A 38 -3.51 0.33 7.55
N GLY A 39 -3.73 1.00 6.42
CA GLY A 39 -3.45 0.49 5.08
C GLY A 39 -1.95 0.48 4.70
N ARG A 40 -1.09 1.13 5.49
CA ARG A 40 0.38 0.99 5.32
C ARG A 40 0.80 -0.31 5.97
N LEU A 41 1.22 -1.27 5.13
CA LEU A 41 1.88 -2.48 5.60
C LEU A 41 2.97 -2.10 6.60
N ALA A 42 2.92 -2.68 7.80
CA ALA A 42 3.96 -2.49 8.78
C ALA A 42 5.30 -2.91 8.14
N PRO A 43 6.38 -2.14 8.30
CA PRO A 43 7.68 -2.59 7.85
C PRO A 43 8.02 -3.91 8.56
N TYR A 44 8.56 -4.87 7.82
CA TYR A 44 9.04 -6.11 8.43
C TYR A 44 10.01 -5.80 9.56
N THR A 45 9.81 -6.48 10.69
CA THR A 45 10.79 -6.51 11.76
C THR A 45 12.06 -7.22 11.30
N MET A 46 13.18 -6.96 11.98
CA MET A 46 14.44 -7.67 11.69
C MET A 46 14.30 -9.19 11.87
N GLU A 47 13.48 -9.62 12.82
CA GLU A 47 13.22 -11.05 13.06
C GLU A 47 12.45 -11.68 11.89
N GLU A 48 11.42 -11.01 11.38
CA GLU A 48 10.68 -11.48 10.19
C GLU A 48 11.55 -11.51 8.94
N LEU A 49 12.41 -10.50 8.76
CA LEU A 49 13.37 -10.48 7.64
C LEU A 49 14.35 -11.65 7.73
N ASN A 50 14.92 -11.89 8.92
CA ASN A 50 15.84 -13.00 9.13
C ASN A 50 15.15 -14.35 8.91
N ALA A 51 13.94 -14.54 9.46
CA ALA A 51 13.16 -15.76 9.25
C ALA A 51 12.87 -16.01 7.76
N ARG A 52 12.60 -14.95 6.99
CA ARG A 52 12.39 -15.08 5.55
C ARG A 52 13.67 -15.42 4.79
N ILE A 53 14.82 -14.90 5.24
CA ILE A 53 16.13 -15.26 4.66
C ILE A 53 16.43 -16.73 4.95
N ASP A 54 16.25 -17.18 6.19
CA ASP A 54 16.48 -18.58 6.60
C ASP A 54 15.59 -19.54 5.78
N GLU A 55 14.32 -19.17 5.55
CA GLU A 55 13.39 -19.92 4.68
C GLU A 55 13.93 -20.03 3.25
N PHE A 56 14.35 -18.92 2.66
CA PHE A 56 14.91 -18.92 1.30
C PHE A 56 16.22 -19.71 1.20
N GLU A 57 17.08 -19.65 2.20
CA GLU A 57 18.31 -20.45 2.25
C GLU A 57 17.99 -21.96 2.30
N ALA A 58 16.98 -22.35 3.07
CA ALA A 58 16.51 -23.74 3.10
C ALA A 58 15.90 -24.19 1.76
N GLU A 59 15.11 -23.35 1.08
CA GLU A 59 14.59 -23.63 -0.27
C GLU A 59 15.73 -23.80 -1.29
N LEU A 60 16.77 -22.96 -1.19
CA LEU A 60 17.96 -23.06 -2.05
C LEU A 60 18.72 -24.38 -1.83
N GLU A 61 18.95 -24.77 -0.57
CA GLU A 61 19.61 -26.03 -0.22
C GLU A 61 18.79 -27.26 -0.63
N ALA A 62 17.46 -27.18 -0.52
CA ALA A 62 16.54 -28.22 -0.97
C ALA A 62 16.44 -28.33 -2.51
N GLY A 63 16.97 -27.35 -3.25
CA GLY A 63 16.85 -27.27 -4.71
C GLY A 63 15.46 -26.83 -5.17
N GLU A 64 14.68 -26.21 -4.29
CA GLU A 64 13.31 -25.73 -4.53
C GLU A 64 13.32 -24.30 -5.10
N TRP A 65 14.15 -24.06 -6.10
CA TRP A 65 14.26 -22.77 -6.78
C TRP A 65 14.17 -22.94 -8.29
N LEU A 66 13.72 -21.88 -8.97
CA LEU A 66 13.61 -21.81 -10.42
C LEU A 66 14.55 -20.74 -10.94
N THR A 67 15.14 -20.99 -12.09
CA THR A 67 15.76 -19.92 -12.87
C THR A 67 14.70 -18.93 -13.34
N SER A 68 15.11 -17.69 -13.61
CA SER A 68 14.20 -16.66 -14.15
C SER A 68 13.54 -17.11 -15.46
N GLU A 69 14.25 -17.86 -16.30
CA GLU A 69 13.71 -18.40 -17.55
C GLU A 69 12.63 -19.46 -17.32
N GLU A 70 12.83 -20.36 -16.34
CA GLU A 70 11.83 -21.36 -15.96
C GLU A 70 10.60 -20.72 -15.32
N ALA A 71 10.80 -19.72 -14.45
CA ALA A 71 9.72 -18.96 -13.83
C ALA A 71 8.91 -18.18 -14.89
N ASP A 72 9.57 -17.46 -15.81
CA ASP A 72 8.88 -16.73 -16.89
C ASP A 72 8.08 -17.68 -17.78
N LYS A 73 8.65 -18.84 -18.12
CA LYS A 73 7.95 -19.87 -18.89
C LYS A 73 6.70 -20.36 -18.16
N GLN A 74 6.80 -20.69 -16.86
CA GLN A 74 5.65 -21.14 -16.07
C GLN A 74 4.56 -20.07 -15.99
N VAL A 75 4.94 -18.80 -15.83
CA VAL A 75 4.00 -17.68 -15.80
C VAL A 75 3.29 -17.51 -17.13
N ARG A 76 4.01 -17.58 -18.26
CA ARG A 76 3.41 -17.49 -19.61
C ARG A 76 2.49 -18.67 -19.92
N GLU A 77 2.83 -19.87 -19.46
CA GLU A 77 2.00 -21.07 -19.61
C GLU A 77 0.72 -20.97 -18.76
N ALA A 78 0.84 -20.50 -17.51
CA ALA A 78 -0.29 -20.33 -16.59
C ALA A 78 -1.19 -19.15 -16.97
N LEU A 79 -0.63 -18.09 -17.55
CA LEU A 79 -1.33 -16.86 -17.92
C LEU A 79 -1.15 -16.55 -19.42
N PRO A 80 -1.83 -17.27 -20.33
CA PRO A 80 -1.64 -17.11 -21.79
C PRO A 80 -2.01 -15.71 -22.33
N TRP A 81 -2.72 -14.91 -21.54
CA TRP A 81 -3.12 -13.54 -21.87
C TRP A 81 -2.07 -12.49 -21.47
N LEU A 82 -1.07 -12.86 -20.66
CA LEU A 82 0.06 -12.02 -20.28
C LEU A 82 1.11 -12.11 -21.39
N LYS A 83 1.14 -11.11 -22.28
CA LYS A 83 2.05 -11.05 -23.44
C LYS A 83 3.37 -10.38 -23.09
#